data_AF-A0A8J9SE57-F1
#
_entry.id   AF-A0A8J9SE57-F1
#
_cell.length_a   1.000
_cell.length_b   1.000
_cell.length_c   1.000
_cell.angle_alpha   90.00
_cell.angle_beta   90.00
_cell.angle_gamma   90.00
#
_symmetry.space_group_name_H-M   'P 1'
#
loop_
_entity.id
_entity.type
_entity.pdbx_description
1 polymer ?
#
loop_
_entity_poly.entity_id
_entity_poly.type
_entity_poly.pdbx_seq_one_letter_code
_entity_poly.pdbx_strand_id
1 'polypeptide(L)'
;MSRVLPVGLVQASLSSLVDLSTSKGANKELAHVKAYIYAQAILPLIADSNRDAARTISDNVDFAGEPFKIGLRDVAVAYSIGLSGTGLDCSQIGSSDAIDGCTGSVSSESKLGIILGVLLGSIAAIGVAILVRVRRRRGVQDKPSFVAPKGILNHSSEQLVGRCRESAPERVGSETQELSEDYNDADSIDREEYLDQAPENCNHDVV
;
A
#
# COMPACT_ATOMS: atom_id res chain seq x y z
N MET A 1 26.22 31.02 -9.26
CA MET A 1 26.64 30.02 -8.26
C MET A 1 25.61 28.92 -8.20
N SER A 2 26.00 27.68 -8.53
CA SER A 2 25.08 26.55 -8.70
C SER A 2 24.43 26.15 -7.37
N ARG A 3 23.17 26.57 -7.15
CA ARG A 3 22.33 26.17 -6.01
C ARG A 3 21.64 24.81 -6.21
N VAL A 4 22.13 24.01 -7.16
CA VAL A 4 21.49 22.74 -7.57
C VAL A 4 21.63 21.66 -6.49
N LEU A 5 22.76 21.63 -5.79
CA LEU A 5 23.04 20.64 -4.74
C LEU A 5 22.08 20.73 -3.53
N PRO A 6 21.89 21.90 -2.89
CA PRO A 6 21.01 21.98 -1.71
C PRO A 6 19.54 21.68 -2.05
N VAL A 7 19.08 22.05 -3.24
CA VAL A 7 17.71 21.75 -3.69
C VAL A 7 17.48 20.24 -3.77
N GLY A 8 18.37 19.50 -4.43
CA GLY A 8 18.25 18.04 -4.53
C GLY A 8 18.32 17.34 -3.18
N LEU A 9 19.14 17.86 -2.27
CA LEU A 9 19.27 17.31 -0.93
C LEU A 9 18.01 17.55 -0.07
N VAL A 10 17.40 18.73 -0.19
CA VAL A 10 16.10 19.04 0.45
C VAL A 10 15.00 18.14 -0.10
N GLN A 11 14.92 17.96 -1.42
CA GLN A 11 13.95 17.05 -2.05
C GLN A 11 14.14 15.60 -1.58
N ALA A 12 15.39 15.11 -1.55
CA ALA A 12 15.70 13.78 -1.06
C ALA A 12 15.31 13.60 0.41
N SER A 13 15.56 14.62 1.24
CA SER A 13 15.14 14.61 2.64
C SER A 13 13.62 14.54 2.77
N LEU A 14 12.87 15.45 2.15
CA LEU A 14 11.40 15.44 2.19
C LEU A 14 10.82 14.11 1.68
N SER A 15 11.35 13.57 0.59
CA SER A 15 10.96 12.26 0.06
C SER A 15 11.19 11.14 1.08
N SER A 16 12.35 11.13 1.74
CA SER A 16 12.67 10.12 2.74
C SER A 16 11.78 10.19 3.99
N LEU A 17 11.25 11.38 4.35
CA LEU A 17 10.26 11.51 5.42
C LEU A 17 8.93 10.85 5.03
N VAL A 18 8.51 11.00 3.77
CA VAL A 18 7.31 10.33 3.25
C VAL A 18 7.50 8.82 3.25
N ASP A 19 8.64 8.34 2.76
CA ASP A 19 8.98 6.91 2.78
C ASP A 19 8.94 6.36 4.20
N LEU A 20 9.52 7.07 5.18
CA LEU A 20 9.48 6.69 6.58
C LEU A 20 8.05 6.64 7.14
N SER A 21 7.19 7.59 6.76
CA SER A 21 5.80 7.65 7.24
C SER A 21 4.93 6.51 6.70
N THR A 22 5.27 5.97 5.54
CA THR A 22 4.49 4.94 4.85
C THR A 22 5.08 3.53 5.01
N SER A 23 6.37 3.42 5.33
CA SER A 23 7.09 2.16 5.50
C SER A 23 6.65 1.37 6.74
N LYS A 24 6.74 0.04 6.65
CA LYS A 24 6.37 -0.92 7.71
C LYS A 24 7.41 -2.05 7.80
N GLY A 25 7.50 -2.69 8.97
CA GLY A 25 8.41 -3.81 9.20
C GLY A 25 9.88 -3.43 8.98
N ALA A 26 10.68 -4.35 8.45
CA ALA A 26 12.12 -4.14 8.19
C ALA A 26 12.43 -2.93 7.30
N ASN A 27 11.53 -2.58 6.37
CA ASN A 27 11.71 -1.41 5.51
C ASN A 27 11.62 -0.09 6.28
N LYS A 28 10.97 -0.07 7.46
CA LYS A 28 10.84 1.12 8.30
C LYS A 28 12.19 1.54 8.87
N GLU A 29 13.03 0.60 9.29
CA GLU A 29 14.37 0.91 9.81
C GLU A 29 15.26 1.52 8.73
N LEU A 30 15.27 0.92 7.54
CA LEU A 30 16.01 1.46 6.39
C LEU A 30 15.50 2.87 6.01
N ALA A 31 14.18 3.07 5.98
CA ALA A 31 13.60 4.39 5.72
C ALA A 31 13.98 5.40 6.82
N HIS A 32 14.08 4.94 8.08
CA HIS A 32 14.46 5.79 9.20
C HIS A 32 15.91 6.26 9.08
N VAL A 33 16.83 5.35 8.77
CA VAL A 33 18.25 5.67 8.52
C VAL A 33 18.38 6.68 7.37
N LYS A 34 17.67 6.47 6.25
CA LYS A 34 17.69 7.40 5.12
C LYS A 34 17.21 8.79 5.51
N ALA A 35 16.08 8.88 6.21
CA ALA A 35 15.53 10.13 6.69
C ALA A 35 16.51 10.86 7.62
N TYR A 36 17.12 10.14 8.56
CA TYR A 36 18.12 10.69 9.46
C TYR A 36 19.33 11.24 8.69
N ILE A 37 19.92 10.47 7.78
CA ILE A 37 21.11 10.89 7.02
C ILE A 37 20.81 12.15 6.20
N TYR A 38 19.69 12.17 5.47
CA TYR A 38 19.34 13.34 4.66
C TYR A 38 18.98 14.55 5.52
N ALA A 39 18.31 14.38 6.66
CA ALA A 39 18.04 15.46 7.60
C ALA A 39 19.35 16.04 8.16
N GLN A 40 20.27 15.19 8.65
CA GLN A 40 21.56 15.64 9.19
C GLN A 40 22.39 16.42 8.18
N ALA A 41 22.30 16.07 6.89
CA ALA A 41 23.01 16.77 5.83
C ALA A 41 22.51 18.21 5.59
N ILE A 42 21.25 18.52 5.91
CA ILE A 42 20.64 19.85 5.72
C ILE A 42 20.43 20.64 7.01
N LEU A 43 20.52 19.98 8.17
CA LEU A 43 20.40 20.64 9.47
C LEU A 43 21.34 21.84 9.64
N PRO A 44 22.63 21.82 9.23
CA PRO A 44 23.49 22.99 9.34
C PRO A 44 22.95 24.20 8.55
N LEU A 45 22.49 23.96 7.32
CA LEU A 45 21.91 25.01 6.46
C LEU A 45 20.63 25.60 7.07
N ILE A 46 19.78 24.75 7.65
CA ILE A 46 18.56 25.19 8.33
C ILE A 46 18.90 25.90 9.63
N ALA A 47 19.87 25.42 10.42
CA ALA A 47 20.23 26.01 11.71
C ALA A 47 20.84 27.41 11.57
N ASP A 48 21.54 27.68 10.46
CA ASP A 48 22.05 29.02 10.13
C ASP A 48 20.92 30.03 9.89
N SER A 49 19.78 29.56 9.37
CA SER A 49 18.59 30.36 9.07
C SER A 49 17.60 30.42 10.26
N ASN A 50 17.31 29.27 10.86
CA ASN A 50 16.36 29.09 11.95
C ASN A 50 16.75 27.87 12.82
N ARG A 51 17.34 28.13 13.99
CA ARG A 51 17.78 27.09 14.93
C ARG A 51 16.63 26.27 15.53
N ASP A 52 15.48 26.88 15.77
CA ASP A 52 14.33 26.19 16.38
C ASP A 52 13.72 25.18 15.40
N ALA A 53 13.65 25.54 14.12
CA ALA A 53 13.26 24.63 13.05
C ALA A 53 14.24 23.45 12.93
N ALA A 54 15.55 23.73 12.92
CA ALA A 54 16.57 22.68 12.89
C ALA A 54 16.44 21.72 14.08
N ARG A 55 16.22 22.26 15.29
CA ARG A 55 16.01 21.45 16.49
C ARG A 55 14.75 20.59 16.39
N THR A 56 13.66 21.16 15.91
CA THR A 56 12.39 20.44 15.70
C THR A 56 12.58 19.27 14.73
N ILE A 57 13.31 19.48 13.64
CA ILE A 57 13.64 18.41 12.69
C ILE A 57 14.51 17.35 13.35
N SER A 58 15.60 17.76 14.02
CA SER A 58 16.53 16.83 14.68
C SER A 58 15.84 15.97 15.73
N ASP A 59 14.99 16.55 16.58
CA ASP A 59 14.32 15.84 17.68
C ASP A 59 13.28 14.81 17.20
N ASN A 60 12.83 14.94 15.95
CA ASN A 60 11.78 14.12 15.32
C ASN A 60 12.26 13.21 14.19
N VAL A 61 13.52 13.34 13.76
CA VAL A 61 14.15 12.44 12.79
C VAL A 61 15.41 11.83 13.40
N ASP A 62 15.50 11.79 14.74
CA ASP A 62 16.63 11.21 15.46
C ASP A 62 16.71 9.69 15.29
N PHE A 63 17.90 9.17 14.99
CA PHE A 63 18.12 7.76 14.74
C PHE A 63 17.80 6.88 15.96
N ALA A 64 18.14 7.35 17.16
CA ALA A 64 17.89 6.62 18.40
C ALA A 64 16.46 6.80 18.94
N GLY A 65 15.70 7.74 18.38
CA GLY A 65 14.38 8.12 18.84
C GLY A 65 13.24 7.50 18.04
N GLU A 66 12.02 7.68 18.55
CA GLU A 66 10.82 7.47 17.73
C GLU A 66 10.71 8.62 16.71
N PRO A 67 10.61 8.32 15.40
CA PRO A 67 10.44 9.36 14.40
C PRO A 67 9.04 9.97 14.45
N PHE A 68 8.93 11.24 14.07
CA PHE A 68 7.68 12.00 13.99
C PHE A 68 6.88 12.05 15.31
N LYS A 69 7.54 12.29 16.46
CA LYS A 69 6.87 12.46 17.77
C LYS A 69 5.76 13.51 17.73
N ILE A 70 5.99 14.59 16.97
CA ILE A 70 5.01 15.66 16.74
C ILE A 70 4.18 15.47 15.46
N GLY A 71 4.41 14.41 14.69
CA GLY A 71 3.78 14.15 13.40
C GLY A 71 4.58 14.65 12.18
N LEU A 72 4.38 13.99 11.03
CA LEU A 72 5.06 14.31 9.77
C LEU A 72 4.81 15.76 9.32
N ARG A 73 3.57 16.25 9.50
CA ARG A 73 3.18 17.59 9.09
C ARG A 73 3.99 18.67 9.79
N ASP A 74 4.14 18.57 11.11
CA ASP A 74 4.86 19.58 11.87
C ASP A 74 6.36 19.55 11.56
N VAL A 75 6.93 18.38 11.25
CA VAL A 75 8.30 18.28 10.73
C VAL A 75 8.43 18.92 9.35
N ALA A 76 7.47 18.70 8.44
CA ALA A 76 7.46 19.32 7.11
C ALA A 76 7.28 20.85 7.18
N VAL A 77 6.48 21.35 8.13
CA VAL A 77 6.36 22.79 8.42
C VAL A 77 7.67 23.35 8.93
N ALA A 78 8.37 22.64 9.84
CA ALA A 78 9.69 23.06 10.30
C ALA A 78 10.70 23.16 9.14
N TYR A 79 10.65 22.25 8.17
CA TYR A 79 11.44 22.35 6.93
C TYR A 79 11.13 23.62 6.15
N SER A 80 9.86 23.91 5.87
CA SER A 80 9.44 25.11 5.15
C SER A 80 9.92 26.39 5.86
N ILE A 81 9.70 26.49 7.17
CA ILE A 81 10.14 27.62 7.98
C ILE A 81 11.66 27.77 7.92
N GLY A 82 12.39 26.67 8.11
CA GLY A 82 13.84 26.65 8.09
C GLY A 82 14.44 27.11 6.76
N LEU A 83 13.86 26.64 5.65
CA LEU A 83 14.33 26.93 4.31
C LEU A 83 14.03 28.37 3.86
N SER A 84 12.99 29.00 4.39
CA SER A 84 12.61 30.38 4.03
C SER A 84 13.73 31.42 4.20
N GLY A 85 14.61 31.26 5.19
CA GLY A 85 15.75 32.15 5.42
C GLY A 85 17.05 31.75 4.72
N THR A 86 17.09 30.62 3.99
CA THR A 86 18.28 30.16 3.26
C THR A 86 18.43 30.80 1.89
N GLY A 87 17.41 31.55 1.44
CA GLY A 87 17.35 32.13 0.09
C GLY A 87 17.11 31.10 -1.01
N LEU A 88 16.75 29.86 -0.66
CA LEU A 88 16.23 28.87 -1.60
C LEU A 88 14.79 29.22 -1.97
N ASP A 89 14.54 29.44 -3.25
CA ASP A 89 13.18 29.68 -3.71
C ASP A 89 12.41 28.37 -3.64
N CYS A 90 11.23 28.41 -3.04
CA CYS A 90 10.44 27.20 -2.91
C CYS A 90 10.02 26.60 -4.27
N SER A 91 9.86 27.42 -5.30
CA SER A 91 9.63 26.96 -6.67
C SER A 91 10.74 26.05 -7.21
N GLN A 92 11.95 26.12 -6.65
CA GLN A 92 13.08 25.25 -7.02
C GLN A 92 13.01 23.90 -6.31
N ILE A 93 12.52 23.86 -5.07
CA ILE A 93 12.30 22.63 -4.30
C ILE A 93 11.12 21.85 -4.90
N GLY A 94 10.11 22.56 -5.38
CA GLY A 94 8.90 21.95 -5.93
C GLY A 94 8.00 21.34 -4.86
N SER A 95 6.92 20.73 -5.31
CA SER A 95 5.96 20.02 -4.45
C SER A 95 5.88 18.57 -4.92
N SER A 96 5.79 17.65 -3.97
CA SER A 96 5.49 16.24 -4.21
C SER A 96 4.02 15.95 -3.92
N ASP A 97 3.51 14.80 -4.38
CA ASP A 97 2.14 14.38 -4.11
C ASP A 97 1.83 14.21 -2.61
N ALA A 98 2.87 14.05 -1.78
CA ALA A 98 2.75 13.82 -0.35
C ALA A 98 3.12 15.03 0.51
N ILE A 99 4.12 15.84 0.10
CA ILE A 99 4.56 17.04 0.83
C ILE A 99 4.79 18.21 -0.12
N ASP A 100 4.19 19.35 0.20
CA ASP A 100 4.53 20.63 -0.39
C ASP A 100 5.68 21.28 0.39
N GLY A 101 6.85 21.39 -0.24
CA GLY A 101 8.03 22.01 0.36
C GLY A 101 7.83 23.48 0.74
N CYS A 102 6.82 24.16 0.18
CA CYS A 102 6.59 25.59 0.43
C CYS A 102 5.79 25.83 1.69
N THR A 103 4.73 25.06 1.87
CA THR A 103 3.79 25.25 2.98
C THR A 103 4.03 24.26 4.11
N GLY A 104 4.81 23.21 3.88
CA GLY A 104 4.90 22.05 4.77
C GLY A 104 3.57 21.28 4.85
N SER A 105 2.65 21.50 3.91
CA SER A 105 1.39 20.77 3.87
C SER A 105 1.66 19.32 3.45
N VAL A 106 1.01 18.39 4.14
CA VAL A 106 1.11 16.96 3.86
C VAL A 106 -0.21 16.53 3.25
N SER A 107 -0.17 16.14 1.98
CA SER A 107 -1.31 15.51 1.31
C SER A 107 -1.40 14.08 1.79
N SER A 108 -2.38 13.83 2.66
CA SER A 108 -2.81 12.47 2.91
C SER A 108 -3.63 12.01 1.72
N GLU A 109 -3.13 11.04 0.95
CA GLU A 109 -3.98 10.28 0.05
C GLU A 109 -5.13 9.73 0.89
N SER A 110 -6.27 10.41 0.78
CA SER A 110 -7.43 10.11 1.57
C SER A 110 -7.97 8.79 1.03
N LYS A 111 -7.56 7.66 1.63
CA LYS A 111 -8.20 6.35 1.41
C LYS A 111 -9.73 6.44 1.56
N LEU A 112 -10.20 7.45 2.29
CA LEU A 112 -11.58 7.92 2.34
C LEU A 112 -12.25 8.07 0.97
N GLY A 113 -11.58 8.62 -0.05
CA GLY A 113 -12.13 8.78 -1.40
C GLY A 113 -12.37 7.43 -2.09
N ILE A 114 -11.43 6.50 -1.96
CA ILE A 114 -11.57 5.14 -2.49
C ILE A 114 -12.66 4.38 -1.72
N ILE A 115 -12.68 4.48 -0.38
CA ILE A 115 -13.68 3.82 0.47
C ILE A 115 -15.09 4.33 0.15
N LEU A 116 -15.27 5.66 0.02
CA LEU A 116 -16.54 6.26 -0.37
C LEU A 116 -16.95 5.85 -1.79
N GLY A 117 -16.00 5.81 -2.73
CA GLY A 117 -16.24 5.37 -4.09
C GLY A 117 -16.73 3.91 -4.17
N VAL A 118 -16.07 3.00 -3.43
CA VAL A 118 -16.46 1.59 -3.36
C VAL A 118 -17.83 1.42 -2.69
N LEU A 119 -18.09 2.14 -1.59
CA LEU A 119 -19.39 2.11 -0.89
C LEU A 119 -20.53 2.56 -1.81
N LEU A 120 -20.39 3.73 -2.45
CA LEU A 120 -21.41 4.27 -3.35
C LEU A 120 -21.64 3.36 -4.57
N GLY A 121 -20.55 2.82 -5.15
CA GLY A 121 -20.64 1.86 -6.26
C GLY A 121 -21.40 0.59 -5.87
N SER A 122 -21.13 0.04 -4.68
CA SER A 122 -21.81 -1.17 -4.20
C SER A 122 -23.31 -0.98 -3.99
N ILE A 123 -23.72 0.17 -3.43
CA ILE A 123 -25.13 0.50 -3.18
C ILE A 123 -25.89 0.64 -4.52
N ALA A 124 -25.28 1.31 -5.50
CA ALA A 124 -25.86 1.47 -6.83
C ALA A 124 -26.07 0.10 -7.53
N ALA A 125 -25.07 -0.79 -7.46
CA ALA A 125 -25.15 -2.13 -8.05
C ALA A 125 -26.27 -2.98 -7.42
N ILE A 126 -26.40 -2.94 -6.09
CA ILE A 126 -27.48 -3.63 -5.38
C ILE A 126 -28.84 -3.07 -5.78
N GLY A 127 -28.98 -1.74 -5.88
CA GLY A 127 -30.21 -1.08 -6.32
C GLY A 127 -30.65 -1.52 -7.72
N VAL A 128 -29.70 -1.57 -8.66
CA VAL A 128 -29.97 -2.05 -10.04
C VAL A 128 -30.37 -3.54 -10.03
N ALA A 129 -29.67 -4.38 -9.26
CA ALA A 129 -29.99 -5.80 -9.17
C ALA A 129 -31.40 -6.05 -8.61
N ILE A 130 -31.82 -5.29 -7.59
CA ILE A 130 -33.18 -5.36 -7.04
C ILE A 130 -34.20 -4.91 -8.09
N LEU A 131 -33.96 -3.80 -8.78
CA LEU A 131 -34.87 -3.26 -9.79
C LEU A 131 -35.06 -4.23 -10.97
N VAL A 132 -33.98 -4.88 -11.42
CA VAL A 132 -34.03 -5.93 -12.44
C VAL A 132 -34.83 -7.14 -11.96
N ARG A 133 -34.63 -7.61 -10.72
CA ARG A 133 -35.42 -8.71 -10.15
C ARG A 133 -36.91 -8.37 -10.04
N VAL A 134 -37.26 -7.15 -9.63
CA VAL A 134 -38.66 -6.70 -9.53
C VAL A 134 -39.29 -6.62 -10.92
N ARG A 135 -38.59 -6.08 -11.93
CA ARG A 135 -39.09 -6.05 -13.31
C ARG A 135 -39.29 -7.45 -13.89
N ARG A 136 -38.37 -8.39 -13.67
CA ARG A 136 -38.54 -9.79 -14.08
C ARG A 136 -39.80 -10.41 -13.47
N ARG A 137 -40.05 -10.19 -12.17
CA ARG A 137 -41.26 -10.71 -11.51
C ARG A 137 -42.55 -10.12 -12.06
N ARG A 138 -42.56 -8.86 -12.50
CA ARG A 138 -43.74 -8.23 -13.12
C ARG A 138 -44.03 -8.74 -14.52
N GLY A 139 -43.03 -9.27 -15.24
CA GLY A 139 -43.21 -9.87 -16.57
C GLY A 139 -43.81 -11.28 -16.58
N VAL A 140 -43.86 -11.96 -15.43
CA VAL A 140 -44.37 -13.34 -15.27
C VAL A 140 -45.75 -13.34 -14.58
N GLN A 141 -46.61 -12.38 -14.93
CA GLN A 141 -48.05 -12.64 -14.84
C GLN A 141 -48.50 -13.18 -16.19
N ASP A 142 -48.12 -14.43 -16.43
CA ASP A 142 -48.74 -15.26 -17.46
C ASP A 142 -50.23 -15.33 -17.14
N LYS A 143 -51.05 -14.86 -18.07
CA LYS A 143 -52.48 -15.20 -18.11
C LYS A 143 -52.58 -16.71 -17.88
N PRO A 144 -53.27 -17.19 -16.84
CA PRO A 144 -53.51 -18.62 -16.69
C PRO A 144 -54.33 -19.08 -17.89
N SER A 145 -53.65 -19.68 -18.86
CA SER A 145 -54.29 -20.38 -19.97
C SER A 145 -54.77 -21.71 -19.41
N PHE A 146 -56.05 -21.78 -19.08
CA PHE A 146 -56.72 -23.05 -18.80
C PHE A 146 -56.71 -23.90 -20.06
N VAL A 147 -55.70 -24.76 -20.19
CA VAL A 147 -55.73 -25.84 -21.17
C VAL A 147 -56.64 -26.92 -20.62
N ALA A 148 -57.83 -27.07 -21.22
CA ALA A 148 -58.72 -28.16 -20.88
C ALA A 148 -58.03 -29.51 -21.20
N PRO A 149 -57.93 -30.44 -20.23
CA PRO A 149 -57.26 -31.71 -20.45
C PRO A 149 -58.03 -32.55 -21.48
N LYS A 150 -57.39 -32.84 -22.62
CA LYS A 150 -57.84 -33.83 -23.61
C LYS A 150 -57.10 -35.16 -23.41
N GLY A 151 -56.98 -35.62 -22.17
CA GLY A 151 -56.27 -36.85 -21.81
C GLY A 151 -57.21 -37.87 -21.20
N ILE A 152 -57.36 -39.02 -21.86
CA ILE A 152 -58.03 -40.20 -21.31
C ILE A 152 -57.15 -40.74 -20.17
N LEU A 153 -57.71 -40.76 -18.96
CA LEU A 153 -57.09 -41.32 -17.76
C LEU A 153 -56.94 -42.83 -17.91
N ASN A 154 -55.80 -43.28 -18.42
CA ASN A 154 -55.43 -44.70 -18.41
C ASN A 154 -54.63 -44.97 -17.13
N HIS A 155 -55.34 -45.25 -16.04
CA HIS A 155 -54.74 -45.71 -14.78
C HIS A 155 -54.42 -47.20 -14.89
N SER A 156 -53.30 -47.52 -15.54
CA SER A 156 -52.69 -48.84 -15.44
C SER A 156 -51.69 -48.83 -14.29
N SER A 157 -52.10 -49.47 -13.22
CA SER A 157 -51.36 -49.75 -11.99
C SER A 157 -50.24 -50.76 -12.22
N GLU A 158 -48.97 -50.35 -12.10
CA GLU A 158 -47.84 -51.21 -11.72
C GLU A 158 -46.86 -50.36 -10.89
N GLN A 159 -46.88 -50.49 -9.56
CA GLN A 159 -45.99 -51.35 -8.76
C GLN A 159 -44.51 -50.93 -8.87
N LEU A 160 -44.00 -50.20 -7.87
CA LEU A 160 -43.31 -50.77 -6.69
C LEU A 160 -42.00 -51.49 -7.04
N VAL A 161 -40.89 -50.76 -7.21
CA VAL A 161 -39.54 -51.20 -6.77
C VAL A 161 -38.67 -49.95 -6.57
N GLY A 162 -37.90 -49.90 -5.48
CA GLY A 162 -36.66 -49.11 -5.45
C GLY A 162 -36.54 -48.00 -4.41
N ARG A 163 -36.89 -48.28 -3.15
CA ARG A 163 -36.44 -47.50 -2.00
C ARG A 163 -34.95 -47.78 -1.78
N CYS A 164 -34.06 -46.96 -2.33
CA CYS A 164 -32.68 -46.86 -1.83
C CYS A 164 -32.51 -45.57 -1.05
N ARG A 165 -32.06 -45.78 0.18
CA ARG A 165 -31.88 -44.84 1.27
C ARG A 165 -30.41 -44.40 1.29
N GLU A 166 -30.20 -43.14 1.64
CA GLU A 166 -29.01 -42.58 2.29
C GLU A 166 -27.64 -42.59 1.57
N SER A 167 -27.19 -41.38 1.19
CA SER A 167 -26.00 -40.78 1.82
C SER A 167 -25.96 -39.28 1.54
N ALA A 168 -25.77 -38.50 2.60
CA ALA A 168 -25.59 -37.06 2.59
C ALA A 168 -24.18 -36.67 2.11
N PRO A 169 -23.96 -35.43 1.67
CA PRO A 169 -22.65 -34.95 1.23
C PRO A 169 -21.79 -34.56 2.43
N GLU A 170 -20.67 -35.26 2.63
CA GLU A 170 -19.59 -34.82 3.51
C GLU A 170 -18.62 -33.98 2.68
N ARG A 171 -18.62 -32.65 2.92
CA ARG A 171 -17.70 -31.71 2.29
C ARG A 171 -17.38 -30.54 3.23
N VAL A 172 -16.52 -30.79 4.22
CA VAL A 172 -15.74 -29.80 4.99
C VAL A 172 -14.57 -30.60 5.58
N GLY A 173 -13.29 -30.22 5.54
CA GLY A 173 -12.62 -29.03 5.05
C GLY A 173 -11.14 -29.34 4.79
N SER A 174 -10.54 -28.53 3.94
CA SER A 174 -9.10 -28.50 3.73
C SER A 174 -8.43 -27.77 4.90
N GLU A 175 -7.93 -28.54 5.87
CA GLU A 175 -6.86 -28.09 6.76
C GLU A 175 -5.52 -28.23 6.02
N THR A 176 -5.06 -27.14 5.41
CA THR A 176 -3.65 -26.93 5.10
C THR A 176 -3.11 -25.92 6.09
N GLN A 177 -2.65 -26.42 7.23
CA GLN A 177 -1.80 -25.69 8.16
C GLN A 177 -0.92 -26.71 8.88
N GLU A 178 0.36 -26.36 9.07
CA GLU A 178 1.43 -27.14 9.71
C GLU A 178 2.11 -28.25 8.86
N LEU A 179 3.08 -27.83 8.04
CA LEU A 179 4.46 -28.32 8.16
C LEU A 179 5.41 -27.41 7.36
N SER A 180 5.67 -26.22 7.90
CA SER A 180 6.81 -25.38 7.49
C SER A 180 7.56 -24.95 8.74
N GLU A 181 8.05 -25.93 9.47
CA GLU A 181 8.99 -25.77 10.59
C GLU A 181 10.06 -26.85 10.39
N ASP A 182 10.94 -26.62 9.41
CA ASP A 182 12.30 -27.14 9.43
C ASP A 182 13.11 -26.43 8.33
N TYR A 183 13.52 -25.20 8.61
CA TYR A 183 14.77 -24.68 8.07
C TYR A 183 15.66 -24.32 9.24
N ASN A 184 16.34 -25.37 9.66
CA ASN A 184 17.54 -25.35 10.47
C ASN A 184 18.59 -24.39 9.90
N ASP A 185 19.29 -23.81 10.87
CA ASP A 185 20.74 -23.63 10.91
C ASP A 185 21.42 -22.57 10.03
N ALA A 186 22.11 -21.71 10.79
CA ALA A 186 23.50 -21.30 10.58
C ALA A 186 23.82 -20.58 9.26
N ASP A 187 24.22 -19.31 9.36
CA ASP A 187 25.66 -19.08 9.48
C ASP A 187 25.97 -17.67 9.98
N SER A 188 26.85 -17.62 10.97
CA SER A 188 27.62 -16.45 11.37
C SER A 188 28.67 -16.16 10.29
N ILE A 189 28.63 -14.98 9.68
CA ILE A 189 29.78 -14.50 8.89
C ILE A 189 30.16 -13.11 9.38
N ASP A 190 31.01 -13.11 10.40
CA ASP A 190 32.12 -12.17 10.46
C ASP A 190 33.09 -12.52 9.33
N ARG A 191 33.27 -11.63 8.35
CA ARG A 191 34.52 -11.62 7.57
C ARG A 191 34.78 -10.24 6.95
N GLU A 192 35.63 -9.50 7.65
CA GLU A 192 36.63 -8.63 7.01
C GLU A 192 37.47 -9.48 6.02
N GLU A 193 37.60 -9.07 4.76
CA GLU A 193 38.92 -9.04 4.08
C GLU A 193 38.85 -8.38 2.69
N TYR A 194 39.60 -7.28 2.62
CA TYR A 194 40.46 -6.74 1.56
C TYR A 194 40.72 -7.55 0.25
N LEU A 195 40.96 -6.76 -0.82
CA LEU A 195 41.82 -7.02 -2.02
C LEU A 195 41.25 -7.98 -3.08
N ASP A 196 41.52 -7.89 -4.38
CA ASP A 196 42.13 -6.94 -5.32
C ASP A 196 41.94 -7.59 -6.72
N GLN A 197 42.15 -6.83 -7.79
CA GLN A 197 42.54 -7.31 -9.13
C GLN A 197 41.58 -8.17 -10.01
N ALA A 198 40.95 -7.45 -10.96
CA ALA A 198 41.20 -7.50 -12.42
C ALA A 198 40.90 -8.78 -13.27
N PRO A 199 40.69 -8.61 -14.60
CA PRO A 199 39.86 -9.50 -15.44
C PRO A 199 40.65 -10.37 -16.44
N GLU A 200 40.06 -11.49 -16.89
CA GLU A 200 40.42 -12.30 -18.06
C GLU A 200 39.31 -13.39 -18.17
N ASN A 201 38.80 -13.90 -19.29
CA ASN A 201 39.13 -13.84 -20.70
C ASN A 201 37.86 -14.36 -21.43
N CYS A 202 37.42 -13.73 -22.52
CA CYS A 202 36.42 -14.31 -23.42
C CYS A 202 37.17 -14.98 -24.56
N ASN A 203 37.12 -16.31 -24.64
CA ASN A 203 37.41 -17.03 -25.88
C ASN A 203 36.73 -18.40 -25.85
N HIS A 204 35.79 -18.62 -26.78
CA HIS A 204 35.66 -19.91 -27.43
C HIS A 204 35.05 -19.72 -28.82
N ASP A 205 35.95 -19.79 -29.81
CA ASP A 205 35.64 -20.23 -31.16
C ASP A 205 35.08 -21.65 -31.11
N VAL A 206 33.99 -21.88 -31.84
CA VAL A 206 33.50 -23.23 -32.17
C VAL A 206 33.62 -23.37 -33.70
N VAL A 207 34.44 -24.35 -34.08
CA VAL A 207 34.58 -24.90 -35.44
C VAL A 207 33.36 -25.75 -35.78
#